data_AF-A0A3D5UXH7-F1
#
_entry.id   AF-A0A3D5UXH7-F1
#
_cell.length_a   1.000
_cell.length_b   1.000
_cell.length_c   1.000
_cell.angle_alpha   90.00
_cell.angle_beta   90.00
_cell.angle_gamma   90.00
#
_symmetry.space_group_name_H-M   'P 1'
#
loop_
_entity.id
_entity.type
_entity.pdbx_description
1 polymer ?
#
loop_
_entity_poly.entity_id
_entity_poly.type
_entity_poly.pdbx_seq_one_letter_code
_entity_poly.pdbx_strand_id
1 'polypeptide(L)'
;MSPRFLMNAAPAMLDPVRGPERAILVLLCAVAGIFIFLITWASLAHIDVTASGEGSVVPSSHIQVVQNLEGGILRKVLVREGDRVAEGDVVAQIDNTGALSSYREDLSTYRALQATTTRLAAEASGEPLAF
;
A
#
# COMPACT_ATOMS: atom_id res chain seq x y z
N MET A 1 -56.58 -71.91 -55.11
CA MET A 1 -55.71 -71.22 -56.08
C MET A 1 -55.38 -69.86 -55.48
N SER A 2 -54.12 -69.67 -55.14
CA SER A 2 -53.50 -68.56 -54.40
C SER A 2 -53.32 -67.31 -55.30
N PRO A 3 -52.68 -66.18 -54.88
CA PRO A 3 -52.08 -65.84 -53.57
C PRO A 3 -52.34 -64.39 -53.07
N ARG A 4 -51.85 -64.16 -51.84
CA ARG A 4 -51.51 -62.89 -51.17
C ARG A 4 -50.69 -61.92 -52.04
N PHE A 5 -50.93 -60.61 -51.88
CA PHE A 5 -49.89 -59.60 -51.96
C PHE A 5 -50.15 -58.49 -50.93
N LEU A 6 -49.25 -58.39 -49.95
CA LEU A 6 -49.14 -57.27 -49.01
C LEU A 6 -48.31 -56.16 -49.67
N MET A 7 -48.56 -54.93 -49.24
CA MET A 7 -47.60 -53.83 -49.18
C MET A 7 -47.21 -53.18 -50.52
N ASN A 8 -47.73 -51.98 -50.79
CA ASN A 8 -46.85 -50.83 -51.03
C ASN A 8 -47.55 -49.48 -50.85
N ALA A 9 -46.83 -48.60 -50.14
CA ALA A 9 -46.80 -47.14 -50.17
C ALA A 9 -48.11 -46.36 -50.00
N ALA A 10 -48.20 -45.72 -48.84
CA ALA A 10 -48.87 -44.43 -48.67
C ALA A 10 -48.51 -43.46 -49.81
N PRO A 11 -49.41 -42.53 -50.12
CA PRO A 11 -49.03 -41.16 -49.81
C PRO A 11 -49.88 -40.69 -48.64
N ALA A 12 -49.21 -40.27 -47.58
CA ALA A 12 -49.75 -39.23 -46.73
C ALA A 12 -50.01 -38.03 -47.66
N MET A 13 -51.22 -37.96 -48.21
CA MET A 13 -51.71 -36.80 -48.93
C MET A 13 -51.84 -35.72 -47.87
N LEU A 14 -50.77 -34.94 -47.74
CA LEU A 14 -50.69 -33.76 -46.88
C LEU A 14 -51.95 -32.93 -47.07
N ASP A 15 -52.73 -32.84 -46.01
CA ASP A 15 -53.82 -31.89 -45.88
C ASP A 15 -53.30 -30.48 -46.25
N PRO A 16 -54.14 -29.62 -46.84
CA PRO A 16 -53.71 -28.41 -47.50
C PRO A 16 -52.87 -27.57 -46.53
N VAL A 17 -51.63 -27.26 -46.92
CA VAL A 17 -50.86 -26.16 -46.33
C VAL A 17 -51.77 -24.94 -46.40
N ARG A 18 -52.44 -24.62 -45.30
CA ARG A 18 -53.11 -23.33 -45.07
C ARG A 18 -52.07 -22.29 -45.48
N GLY A 19 -52.40 -21.46 -46.46
CA GLY A 19 -51.43 -20.74 -47.30
C GLY A 19 -50.21 -20.16 -46.54
N PRO A 20 -49.03 -20.15 -47.17
CA PRO A 20 -47.78 -19.73 -46.52
C PRO A 20 -47.84 -18.30 -45.96
N GLU A 21 -48.76 -17.47 -46.46
CA GLU A 21 -49.03 -16.12 -45.96
C GLU A 21 -49.30 -16.07 -44.45
N ARG A 22 -50.06 -17.01 -43.88
CA ARG A 22 -50.39 -17.01 -42.45
C ARG A 22 -49.20 -17.45 -41.60
N ALA A 23 -48.44 -18.43 -42.09
CA ALA A 23 -47.22 -18.89 -41.42
C ALA A 23 -46.13 -17.80 -41.44
N ILE A 24 -45.99 -17.08 -42.56
CA ILE A 24 -45.07 -15.93 -42.69
C ILE A 24 -45.50 -14.80 -41.76
N LEU A 25 -46.79 -14.45 -41.72
CA LEU A 25 -47.29 -13.41 -40.80
C LEU A 25 -47.08 -13.80 -39.34
N VAL A 26 -47.32 -15.06 -38.96
CA VAL A 26 -47.05 -15.54 -37.59
C VAL A 26 -45.56 -15.47 -37.26
N LEU A 27 -44.68 -15.82 -38.19
CA LEU A 27 -43.24 -15.73 -38.00
C LEU A 27 -42.78 -14.27 -37.87
N LEU A 28 -43.28 -13.37 -38.72
CA LEU A 28 -42.98 -11.94 -38.63
C LEU A 28 -43.48 -11.32 -37.32
N CYS A 29 -44.69 -11.67 -36.87
CA CYS A 29 -45.21 -11.23 -35.57
C CYS A 29 -44.39 -11.78 -34.40
N ALA A 30 -43.94 -13.04 -34.47
CA ALA A 30 -43.11 -13.63 -33.43
C ALA A 30 -41.75 -12.93 -33.34
N VAL A 31 -41.10 -12.67 -34.48
CA VAL A 31 -39.83 -11.92 -34.55
C VAL A 31 -40.03 -10.50 -34.01
N ALA A 32 -41.06 -9.79 -34.46
CA ALA A 32 -41.37 -8.45 -33.96
C ALA A 32 -41.64 -8.44 -32.45
N GLY A 33 -42.36 -9.43 -31.93
CA GLY A 33 -42.62 -9.59 -30.50
C GLY A 33 -41.35 -9.78 -29.68
N ILE A 34 -40.40 -10.58 -30.18
CA ILE A 34 -39.09 -10.77 -29.53
C ILE A 34 -38.32 -9.44 -29.46
N PHE A 35 -38.28 -8.69 -30.57
CA PHE A 35 -37.61 -7.38 -30.58
C PHE A 35 -38.25 -6.39 -29.60
N ILE A 36 -39.58 -6.30 -29.58
CA ILE A 36 -40.31 -5.42 -28.66
C ILE A 36 -40.02 -5.82 -27.20
N PHE A 37 -40.01 -7.11 -26.91
CA PHE A 37 -39.69 -7.64 -25.59
C PHE A 37 -38.26 -7.28 -25.17
N LEU A 38 -37.26 -7.50 -26.04
CA LEU A 38 -35.86 -7.18 -25.74
C LEU A 38 -35.62 -5.68 -25.55
N ILE A 39 -36.24 -4.82 -26.35
CA ILE A 39 -36.14 -3.36 -26.21
C ILE A 39 -36.77 -2.90 -24.89
N THR A 40 -37.94 -3.44 -24.55
CA THR A 40 -38.62 -3.14 -23.28
C THR A 40 -37.75 -3.57 -22.10
N TRP A 41 -37.23 -4.80 -22.15
CA TRP A 41 -36.35 -5.31 -21.10
C TRP A 41 -35.07 -4.47 -20.96
N ALA A 42 -34.40 -4.13 -22.06
CA ALA A 42 -33.18 -3.32 -22.05
C ALA A 42 -33.42 -1.89 -21.51
N SER A 43 -34.62 -1.34 -21.73
CA SER A 43 -35.01 -0.02 -21.23
C SER A 43 -35.29 -0.03 -19.72
N LEU A 44 -35.73 -1.16 -19.17
CA LEU A 44 -35.97 -1.33 -17.73
C LEU A 44 -34.73 -1.81 -16.97
N ALA A 45 -33.79 -2.46 -17.66
CA ALA A 45 -32.57 -2.99 -17.05
C ALA A 45 -31.64 -1.84 -16.63
N HIS A 46 -31.56 -1.60 -15.31
CA HIS A 46 -30.50 -0.78 -14.73
C HIS A 46 -29.22 -1.62 -14.63
N ILE A 47 -28.16 -1.16 -15.28
CA ILE A 47 -26.83 -1.74 -15.17
C ILE A 47 -26.07 -0.96 -14.09
N ASP A 48 -25.99 -1.52 -12.89
CA ASP A 48 -25.20 -0.94 -11.82
C ASP A 48 -23.71 -1.21 -12.06
N VAL A 49 -23.00 -0.20 -12.55
CA VAL A 49 -21.55 -0.25 -12.69
C VAL A 49 -20.93 0.17 -11.35
N THR A 50 -20.47 -0.80 -10.58
CA THR A 50 -19.65 -0.51 -9.39
C THR A 50 -18.20 -0.34 -9.82
N ALA A 51 -17.72 0.90 -9.80
CA ALA A 51 -16.30 1.21 -9.96
C ALA A 51 -15.59 1.06 -8.62
N SER A 52 -14.97 -0.10 -8.38
CA SER A 52 -14.08 -0.30 -7.24
C SER A 52 -12.74 0.39 -7.53
N GLY A 53 -12.54 1.59 -6.96
CA GLY A 53 -11.24 2.24 -6.92
C GLY A 53 -10.55 2.00 -5.58
N GLU A 54 -9.33 1.48 -5.58
CA GLU A 54 -8.49 1.45 -4.38
C GLU A 54 -8.04 2.88 -4.02
N GLY A 55 -8.73 3.49 -3.06
CA GLY A 55 -8.28 4.75 -2.45
C GLY A 55 -7.26 4.46 -1.35
N SER A 56 -5.97 4.58 -1.66
CA SER A 56 -4.94 4.57 -0.61
C SER A 56 -4.86 5.97 0.01
N VAL A 57 -5.26 6.09 1.28
CA VAL A 57 -5.02 7.29 2.09
C VAL A 57 -3.56 7.28 2.48
N VAL A 58 -2.70 7.85 1.62
CA VAL A 58 -1.31 8.13 1.97
C VAL A 58 -1.31 9.43 2.76
N PRO A 59 -1.07 9.41 4.09
CA PRO A 59 -0.85 10.65 4.82
C PRO A 59 0.35 11.37 4.20
N SER A 60 0.13 12.58 3.70
CA SER A 60 1.12 13.47 3.09
C SER A 60 2.12 14.05 4.10
N SER A 61 2.25 13.45 5.28
CA SER A 61 3.30 13.76 6.21
C SER A 61 4.54 12.97 5.79
N HIS A 62 5.43 13.61 5.04
CA HIS A 62 6.86 13.38 5.27
C HIS A 62 7.08 13.59 6.77
N ILE A 63 7.02 12.51 7.55
CA ILE A 63 7.53 12.51 8.91
C ILE A 63 9.04 12.56 8.72
N GLN A 64 9.53 13.75 8.45
CA GLN A 64 10.95 14.02 8.46
C GLN A 64 11.32 13.88 9.93
N VAL A 65 11.83 12.70 10.29
CA VAL A 65 12.34 12.43 11.62
C VAL A 65 13.53 13.36 11.79
N VAL A 66 13.27 14.55 12.32
CA VAL A 66 14.31 15.47 12.80
C VAL A 66 14.86 14.80 14.05
N GLN A 67 15.75 13.83 13.83
CA GLN A 67 16.58 13.30 14.89
C GLN A 67 17.56 14.41 15.23
N ASN A 68 17.33 15.08 16.35
CA ASN A 68 18.37 15.91 16.93
C ASN A 68 19.55 14.98 17.24
N LEU A 69 20.63 15.12 16.49
CA LEU A 69 21.84 14.30 16.64
C LEU A 69 22.61 14.62 17.93
N GLU A 70 22.09 15.52 18.79
CA GLU A 70 22.74 15.95 20.03
C GLU A 70 22.51 15.00 21.23
N GLY A 71 21.77 13.90 21.07
CA GLY A 71 21.41 13.01 22.19
C GLY A 71 22.44 11.93 22.55
N GLY A 72 23.50 11.72 21.76
CA GLY A 72 24.37 10.54 21.89
C GLY A 72 23.77 9.28 21.24
N ILE A 73 24.58 8.23 21.05
CA ILE A 73 24.15 7.00 20.34
C ILE A 73 23.31 6.15 21.28
N LEU A 74 22.07 5.79 20.91
CA LEU A 74 21.22 4.97 21.76
C LEU A 74 21.76 3.53 21.84
N ARG A 75 22.21 3.09 23.03
CA ARG A 75 22.85 1.79 23.23
C ARG A 75 21.84 0.67 23.37
N LYS A 76 20.80 0.88 24.17
CA LYS A 76 19.79 -0.14 24.48
C LYS A 76 18.49 0.51 24.95
N VAL A 77 17.36 0.03 24.43
CA VAL A 77 16.02 0.29 24.98
C VAL A 77 15.67 -0.87 25.91
N LEU A 78 15.19 -0.56 27.11
CA LEU A 78 14.90 -1.55 28.17
C LEU A 78 13.39 -1.84 28.32
N VAL A 79 12.55 -1.13 27.57
CA VAL A 79 11.08 -1.24 27.63
C VAL A 79 10.47 -1.59 26.27
N ARG A 80 9.24 -2.10 26.29
CA ARG A 80 8.44 -2.35 25.08
C ARG A 80 7.21 -1.44 25.03
N GLU A 81 6.66 -1.27 23.84
CA GLU A 81 5.41 -0.52 23.67
C GLU A 81 4.29 -1.15 24.51
N GLY A 82 3.66 -0.34 25.37
CA GLY A 82 2.61 -0.77 26.29
C GLY A 82 3.06 -1.10 27.71
N ASP A 83 4.38 -1.09 27.99
CA ASP A 83 4.88 -1.27 29.36
C ASP A 83 4.54 -0.05 30.23
N ARG A 84 4.10 -0.30 31.48
CA ARG A 84 3.92 0.75 32.49
C ARG A 84 5.25 1.03 33.16
N VAL A 85 5.76 2.25 33.01
CA VAL A 85 6.97 2.75 33.68
C VAL A 85 6.60 3.63 34.85
N ALA A 86 7.32 3.50 35.97
CA ALA A 86 7.23 4.37 37.13
C ALA A 86 8.31 5.47 37.07
N GLU A 87 8.15 6.50 37.88
CA GLU A 87 9.16 7.57 38.00
C GLU A 87 10.47 6.99 38.53
N GLY A 88 11.56 7.19 37.79
CA GLY A 88 12.89 6.67 38.10
C GLY A 88 13.30 5.40 37.34
N ASP A 89 12.39 4.77 36.58
CA ASP A 89 12.73 3.60 35.78
C ASP A 89 13.64 3.96 34.60
N VAL A 90 14.67 3.14 34.38
CA VAL A 90 15.59 3.32 33.25
C VAL A 90 14.94 2.76 31.99
N VAL A 91 14.44 3.65 31.14
CA VAL A 91 13.73 3.32 29.90
C VAL A 91 14.70 3.01 28.75
N ALA A 92 15.79 3.76 28.66
CA ALA A 92 16.81 3.61 27.63
C ALA A 92 18.19 4.05 28.16
N GLN A 93 19.25 3.46 27.59
CA GLN A 93 20.64 3.79 27.89
C GLN A 93 21.30 4.42 26.67
N ILE A 94 21.95 5.56 26.88
CA ILE A 94 22.69 6.31 25.86
C ILE A 94 24.18 5.98 25.98
N ASP A 95 24.83 5.73 24.85
CA ASP A 95 26.28 5.58 24.74
C ASP A 95 26.93 6.95 24.55
N ASN A 96 27.67 7.40 25.58
CA ASN A 96 28.33 8.70 25.59
C ASN A 96 29.86 8.60 25.38
N THR A 97 30.33 7.51 24.78
CA THR A 97 31.78 7.29 24.55
C THR A 97 32.39 8.39 23.67
N GLY A 98 31.63 8.91 22.71
CA GLY A 98 32.05 10.01 21.83
C GLY A 98 32.30 11.31 22.61
N ALA A 99 31.31 11.81 23.36
CA ALA A 99 31.46 13.09 24.06
C ALA A 99 32.51 13.02 25.17
N LEU A 100 32.67 11.86 25.83
CA LEU A 100 33.74 11.67 26.81
C LEU A 100 35.13 11.76 26.18
N SER A 101 35.27 11.31 24.93
CA SER A 101 36.54 11.38 24.18
C SER A 101 36.85 12.82 23.76
N SER A 102 35.87 13.54 23.22
CA SER A 102 36.02 14.96 22.87
C SER A 102 36.36 15.82 24.10
N TYR A 103 35.67 15.58 25.23
CA TYR A 103 35.98 16.29 26.47
C TYR A 103 37.43 16.08 26.93
N ARG A 104 37.97 14.85 26.78
CA ARG A 104 39.36 14.55 27.13
C ARG A 104 40.36 15.22 26.19
N GLU A 105 40.04 15.28 24.90
CA GLU A 105 40.84 15.98 23.91
C GLU A 105 40.91 17.48 24.21
N ASP A 106 39.78 18.12 24.49
CA ASP A 106 39.72 19.53 24.89
C ASP A 106 40.52 19.80 26.16
N LEU A 107 40.42 18.94 27.17
CA LEU A 107 41.19 19.04 28.41
C LEU A 107 42.69 18.92 28.18
N SER A 108 43.12 18.04 27.26
CA SER A 108 44.52 17.89 26.89
C SER A 108 45.05 19.14 26.20
N THR A 109 44.24 19.71 25.29
CA THR A 109 44.56 20.93 24.56
C THR A 109 44.66 22.12 25.52
N TYR A 110 43.69 22.27 26.44
CA TYR A 110 43.70 23.30 27.47
C TYR A 110 44.98 23.26 28.32
N ARG A 111 45.37 22.08 28.80
CA ARG A 111 46.61 21.91 29.59
C ARG A 111 47.86 22.24 28.78
N ALA A 112 47.91 21.85 27.51
CA ALA A 112 49.03 22.17 26.63
C ALA A 112 49.15 23.69 26.39
N LEU A 113 48.02 24.38 26.18
CA LEU A 113 48.00 25.84 26.07
C LEU A 113 48.45 26.50 27.37
N GLN A 114 47.96 26.03 28.53
CA GLN A 114 48.36 26.56 29.83
C GLN A 114 49.88 26.43 30.04
N ALA A 115 50.45 25.25 29.78
CA ALA A 115 51.89 25.03 29.84
C ALA A 115 52.67 25.95 28.88
N THR A 116 52.13 26.18 27.67
CA THR A 116 52.72 27.09 26.69
C THR A 116 52.70 28.53 27.17
N THR A 117 51.60 28.99 27.78
CA THR A 117 51.51 30.34 28.33
C THR A 117 52.48 30.55 29.49
N THR A 118 52.62 29.58 30.39
CA THR A 118 53.59 29.62 31.49
C THR A 118 55.02 29.68 30.94
N ARG A 119 55.33 28.88 29.92
CA ARG A 119 56.65 28.91 29.27
C ARG A 119 56.94 30.25 28.61
N LEU A 120 56.01 30.79 27.82
CA LEU A 120 56.20 32.08 27.16
C LEU A 120 56.32 33.23 28.16
N ALA A 121 55.58 33.17 29.28
CA ALA A 121 55.70 34.15 30.35
C ALA A 121 57.08 34.11 31.00
N ALA A 122 57.61 32.92 31.30
CA ALA A 122 58.96 32.73 31.83
C ALA A 122 60.06 33.21 30.85
N GLU A 123 59.90 32.92 29.56
CA GLU A 123 60.83 33.40 28.52
C GLU A 123 60.81 34.93 28.38
N ALA A 124 59.65 35.57 28.51
CA ALA A 124 59.51 37.02 28.40
C ALA A 124 60.02 37.78 29.65
N SER A 125 59.85 37.22 30.85
CA SER A 125 60.33 37.82 32.10
C SER A 125 61.77 37.45 32.45
N GLY A 126 62.34 36.42 31.82
CA GLY A 126 63.66 35.88 32.15
C GLY A 126 63.70 35.09 33.47
N GLU A 127 62.54 34.75 34.04
CA GLU A 127 62.42 33.97 35.27
C GLU A 127 62.41 32.46 35.00
N PRO A 128 62.88 31.62 35.95
CA PRO A 128 62.86 30.17 35.80
C PRO A 128 61.41 29.61 35.81
N LEU A 129 61.15 28.64 34.93
CA LEU A 129 59.88 27.92 34.80
C LEU A 129 59.44 27.29 36.13
N ALA A 130 58.26 27.69 36.63
CA ALA A 130 57.57 27.05 37.76
C ALA A 130 56.33 26.31 37.24
N PHE A 131 56.20 25.02 37.59
CA PHE A 131 55.11 24.13 37.17
C PHE A 131 53.96 24.10 38.18
#